data_AF-A0AAD5Q7J4-F1
#
_entry.id   AF-A0AAD5Q7J4-F1
#
_cell.length_a   1.000
_cell.length_b   1.000
_cell.length_c   1.000
_cell.angle_alpha   90.00
_cell.angle_beta   90.00
_cell.angle_gamma   90.00
#
_symmetry.space_group_name_H-M   'P 1'
#
loop_
_entity.id
_entity.type
_entity.pdbx_description
1 polymer ?
#
loop_
_entity_poly.entity_id
_entity_poly.type
_entity_poly.pdbx_seq_one_letter_code
_entity_poly.pdbx_strand_id
1 'polypeptide(L)'
;MNEQNQLSMTCGGPRNSDIDLDSIVVLDPKDVPTVQKIVSRSPNRIAVLEFGFNADRGMWNYKCARPDKDCANYIRTVLGSLMNMAESISEEELQYRLTSSHGEQWNHEMKRMRRSLLDHTRK
;
A
#
# COMPACT_ATOMS: atom_id res chain seq x y z
N MET A 1 -11.79 19.35 -18.19
CA MET A 1 -10.86 18.30 -17.72
C MET A 1 -11.40 16.99 -18.25
N ASN A 2 -10.63 16.26 -19.05
CA ASN A 2 -11.08 15.00 -19.65
C ASN A 2 -11.14 13.91 -18.57
N GLU A 3 -12.35 13.45 -18.25
CA GLU A 3 -12.61 12.32 -17.34
C GLU A 3 -12.12 10.96 -17.89
N GLN A 4 -11.66 10.91 -19.15
CA GLN A 4 -11.36 9.67 -19.88
C GLN A 4 -10.02 8.99 -19.52
N ASN A 5 -9.23 9.55 -18.60
CA ASN A 5 -7.89 9.03 -18.26
C ASN A 5 -7.68 8.67 -16.78
N GLN A 6 -8.75 8.64 -15.98
CA GLN A 6 -8.67 8.23 -14.59
C GLN A 6 -8.59 6.70 -14.51
N LEU A 7 -7.55 6.19 -13.85
CA LEU A 7 -7.45 4.77 -13.52
C LEU A 7 -8.45 4.48 -12.40
N SER A 8 -9.25 3.42 -12.58
CA SER A 8 -10.08 2.88 -11.51
C SER A 8 -9.46 1.57 -11.01
N MET A 9 -9.43 1.42 -9.69
CA MET A 9 -8.86 0.31 -8.97
C MET A 9 -10.00 -0.53 -8.39
N THR A 10 -10.04 -1.81 -8.72
CA THR A 10 -11.07 -2.71 -8.23
C THR A 10 -10.50 -4.03 -7.73
N CYS A 11 -11.29 -4.72 -6.92
CA CYS A 11 -11.04 -6.12 -6.55
C CYS A 11 -12.33 -6.94 -6.64
N GLY A 12 -12.21 -8.27 -6.60
CA GLY A 12 -13.36 -9.16 -6.71
C GLY A 12 -14.22 -9.16 -5.45
N GLY A 13 -15.54 -9.12 -5.60
CA GLY A 13 -16.54 -9.08 -4.54
C GLY A 13 -17.58 -10.22 -4.63
N PRO A 14 -18.48 -10.32 -3.63
CA PRO A 14 -19.54 -11.32 -3.60
C PRO A 14 -20.45 -11.26 -4.84
N ARG A 15 -21.00 -12.40 -5.26
CA ARG A 15 -21.91 -12.50 -6.42
C ARG A 15 -21.28 -12.01 -7.74
N ASN A 16 -19.98 -12.24 -7.91
CA ASN A 16 -19.23 -11.84 -9.12
C ASN A 16 -19.32 -10.33 -9.40
N SER A 17 -19.36 -9.52 -8.34
CA SER A 17 -19.29 -8.06 -8.43
C SER A 17 -17.85 -7.59 -8.33
N ASP A 18 -17.60 -6.35 -8.75
CA ASP A 18 -16.36 -5.64 -8.45
C ASP A 18 -16.58 -4.69 -7.27
N ILE A 19 -15.55 -4.52 -6.44
CA ILE A 19 -15.53 -3.56 -5.33
C ILE A 19 -14.51 -2.49 -5.68
N ASP A 20 -14.97 -1.24 -5.64
CA ASP A 20 -14.14 -0.06 -5.83
C ASP A 20 -13.12 0.09 -4.70
N LEU A 21 -11.89 0.42 -5.09
CA LEU A 21 -10.76 0.63 -4.20
C LEU A 21 -10.10 2.00 -4.40
N ASP A 22 -10.69 2.92 -5.19
CA ASP A 22 -10.05 4.21 -5.54
C ASP A 22 -9.69 5.07 -4.31
N SER A 23 -10.46 4.95 -3.22
CA SER A 23 -10.19 5.64 -1.95
C SER A 23 -9.11 4.97 -1.08
N ILE A 24 -8.76 3.71 -1.38
CA ILE A 24 -7.84 2.89 -0.59
C ILE A 24 -6.51 2.69 -1.32
N VAL A 25 -6.56 2.52 -2.64
CA VAL A 25 -5.41 2.25 -3.52
C VAL A 25 -5.05 3.53 -4.27
N VAL A 26 -4.39 4.43 -3.57
CA VAL A 26 -3.82 5.65 -4.17
C VAL A 26 -2.45 5.31 -4.76
N LEU A 27 -2.35 5.29 -6.09
CA LEU A 27 -1.11 4.99 -6.79
C LEU A 27 -0.10 6.13 -6.67
N ASP A 28 1.18 5.77 -6.53
CA ASP A 28 2.30 6.70 -6.61
C ASP A 28 2.27 7.42 -7.98
N PRO A 29 2.27 8.76 -8.03
CA PRO A 29 2.16 9.51 -9.28
C PRO A 29 3.19 9.13 -10.34
N LYS A 30 4.37 8.66 -9.93
CA LYS A 30 5.43 8.22 -10.84
C LYS A 30 5.03 6.95 -11.64
N ASP A 31 4.17 6.11 -11.07
CA ASP A 31 3.77 4.83 -11.64
C ASP A 31 2.51 4.95 -12.53
N VAL A 32 1.74 6.03 -12.38
CA VAL A 32 0.50 6.30 -13.13
C VAL A 32 0.68 6.18 -14.65
N PRO A 33 1.70 6.80 -15.29
CA PRO A 33 1.86 6.71 -16.74
C PRO A 33 2.11 5.28 -17.23
N THR A 34 2.86 4.50 -16.45
CA THR A 34 3.16 3.10 -16.75
C THR A 34 1.88 2.26 -16.69
N VAL A 35 1.09 2.41 -15.62
CA VAL A 35 -0.17 1.69 -15.44
C VAL A 35 -1.17 2.07 -16.54
N GLN A 36 -1.34 3.35 -16.85
CA GLN A 36 -2.19 3.81 -17.96
C GLN A 36 -1.78 3.20 -19.31
N LYS A 37 -0.48 3.09 -19.58
CA LYS A 37 0.03 2.47 -20.80
C LYS A 37 -0.26 0.96 -20.87
N ILE A 38 -0.23 0.26 -19.75
CA ILE A 38 -0.57 -1.17 -19.69
C ILE A 38 -2.07 -1.35 -19.90
N VAL A 39 -2.89 -0.62 -19.15
CA VAL A 39 -4.36 -0.69 -19.22
C VAL A 39 -4.86 -0.35 -20.62
N SER A 40 -4.36 0.73 -21.24
CA SER A 40 -4.76 1.13 -22.61
C SER A 40 -4.44 0.09 -23.69
N ARG A 41 -3.47 -0.79 -23.46
CA ARG A 41 -3.08 -1.88 -24.38
C ARG A 41 -3.75 -3.21 -24.07
N SER A 42 -4.44 -3.31 -22.94
CA SER A 42 -5.05 -4.56 -22.49
C SER A 42 -6.45 -4.74 -23.10
N PRO A 43 -6.90 -5.97 -23.34
CA PRO A 43 -8.26 -6.25 -23.80
C PRO A 43 -9.30 -5.57 -22.88
N ASN A 44 -10.34 -4.99 -23.48
CA ASN A 44 -11.38 -4.24 -22.78
C ASN A 44 -10.89 -3.09 -21.89
N ARG A 45 -9.63 -2.67 -22.03
CA ARG A 45 -8.95 -1.70 -21.15
C ARG A 45 -8.98 -2.11 -19.68
N ILE A 46 -8.82 -3.41 -19.41
CA ILE A 46 -8.76 -3.98 -18.06
C ILE A 46 -7.50 -4.83 -17.95
N ALA A 47 -6.77 -4.70 -16.85
CA ALA A 47 -5.56 -5.47 -16.58
C ALA A 47 -5.47 -5.83 -15.08
N VAL A 48 -5.06 -7.07 -14.78
CA VAL A 48 -4.74 -7.47 -13.41
C VAL A 48 -3.29 -7.12 -13.13
N LEU A 49 -3.06 -6.25 -12.15
CA LEU A 49 -1.75 -5.74 -11.78
C LEU A 49 -1.46 -6.00 -10.31
N GLU A 50 -0.17 -6.11 -9.98
CA GLU A 50 0.30 -6.23 -8.62
C GLU A 50 0.84 -4.91 -8.11
N PHE A 51 0.44 -4.56 -6.89
CA PHE A 51 0.86 -3.34 -6.20
C PHE A 51 1.39 -3.68 -4.82
N GLY A 52 2.38 -2.91 -4.36
CA GLY A 52 2.87 -2.96 -2.99
C GLY A 52 2.69 -1.61 -2.31
N PHE A 53 2.19 -1.60 -1.09
CA PHE A 53 2.05 -0.38 -0.30
C PHE A 53 3.41 0.12 0.17
N ASN A 54 3.66 1.42 0.02
CA ASN A 54 4.82 2.11 0.55
C ASN A 54 4.38 2.91 1.78
N ALA A 55 4.74 2.41 2.96
CA ALA A 55 4.34 3.00 4.24
C ALA A 55 4.92 4.41 4.45
N ASP A 56 6.13 4.68 3.95
CA ASP A 56 6.78 5.99 4.09
C ASP A 56 6.04 7.09 3.33
N ARG A 57 5.46 6.75 2.17
CA ARG A 57 4.77 7.69 1.29
C ARG A 57 3.26 7.63 1.41
N GLY A 58 2.70 6.60 2.04
CA GLY A 58 1.26 6.35 2.10
C GLY A 58 0.62 6.08 0.74
N MET A 59 1.39 5.56 -0.22
CA MET A 59 0.95 5.32 -1.60
C MET A 59 1.29 3.90 -2.04
N TRP A 60 0.57 3.42 -3.05
CA TRP A 60 0.81 2.12 -3.65
C TRP A 60 1.78 2.26 -4.83
N ASN A 61 2.75 1.37 -4.89
CA ASN A 61 3.67 1.27 -6.02
C ASN A 61 3.29 0.11 -6.93
N TYR A 62 3.31 0.35 -8.23
CA TYR A 62 3.20 -0.70 -9.21
C TYR A 62 4.42 -1.64 -9.10
N LYS A 63 4.16 -2.95 -9.12
CA LYS A 63 5.21 -3.98 -9.11
C LYS A 63 5.34 -4.66 -10.46
N CYS A 64 4.25 -5.28 -10.93
CA CYS A 64 4.23 -5.97 -12.21
C CYS A 64 2.79 -6.21 -12.71
N ALA A 65 2.66 -6.53 -14.00
CA ALA A 65 1.43 -7.06 -14.56
C ALA A 65 1.32 -8.56 -14.23
N ARG A 66 0.10 -9.05 -14.06
CA ARG A 66 -0.20 -10.44 -13.71
C ARG A 66 -0.99 -11.12 -14.84
N PRO A 67 -0.35 -11.41 -16.00
CA PRO A 67 -1.02 -12.08 -17.11
C PRO A 67 -1.38 -13.54 -16.78
N ASP A 68 -0.82 -14.08 -15.70
CA ASP A 68 -1.13 -15.40 -15.15
C ASP A 68 -2.47 -15.44 -14.38
N LYS A 69 -3.08 -14.28 -14.13
CA LYS A 69 -4.33 -14.16 -13.38
C LYS A 69 -5.46 -13.67 -14.27
N ASP A 70 -6.56 -14.40 -14.23
CA ASP A 70 -7.81 -14.00 -14.91
C ASP A 70 -8.59 -12.93 -14.13
N CYS A 71 -8.34 -12.79 -12.83
CA CYS A 71 -9.04 -11.83 -11.98
C CYS A 71 -8.17 -11.24 -10.86
N ALA A 72 -8.61 -10.09 -10.35
CA ALA A 72 -8.04 -9.48 -9.16
C ALA A 72 -8.33 -10.34 -7.91
N ASN A 73 -7.60 -10.08 -6.83
CA ASN A 73 -7.82 -10.77 -5.57
C ASN A 73 -9.25 -10.52 -5.04
N TYR A 74 -9.82 -11.50 -4.34
CA TYR A 74 -11.10 -11.33 -3.66
C TYR A 74 -10.97 -10.40 -2.45
N ILE A 75 -12.02 -9.65 -2.13
CA ILE A 75 -12.04 -8.63 -1.06
C ILE A 75 -11.57 -9.16 0.30
N ARG A 76 -11.88 -10.42 0.64
CA ARG A 76 -11.39 -11.04 1.88
C ARG A 76 -9.86 -11.06 1.95
N THR A 77 -9.20 -11.38 0.83
CA THR A 77 -7.74 -11.39 0.73
C THR A 77 -7.19 -9.97 0.81
N VAL A 78 -7.82 -9.01 0.13
CA VAL A 78 -7.42 -7.60 0.18
C VAL A 78 -7.50 -7.05 1.60
N LEU A 79 -8.62 -7.26 2.30
CA LEU A 79 -8.80 -6.84 3.69
C LEU A 79 -7.79 -7.49 4.63
N GLY A 80 -7.50 -8.78 4.44
CA GLY A 80 -6.46 -9.47 5.21
C GLY A 80 -5.08 -8.84 5.04
N SER A 81 -4.70 -8.50 3.80
CA SER A 81 -3.45 -7.78 3.54
C SER A 81 -3.44 -6.39 4.18
N LEU A 82 -4.55 -5.65 4.12
CA LEU A 82 -4.67 -4.33 4.76
C LEU A 82 -4.53 -4.40 6.28
N MET A 83 -5.18 -5.38 6.93
CA MET A 83 -5.05 -5.60 8.38
C MET A 83 -3.62 -5.96 8.74
N ASN A 84 -3.01 -6.89 8.02
CA ASN A 84 -1.61 -7.27 8.24
C ASN A 84 -0.68 -6.06 8.15
N MET A 85 -0.88 -5.17 7.17
CA MET A 85 -0.07 -3.95 7.05
C MET A 85 -0.32 -2.96 8.20
N ALA A 86 -1.56 -2.83 8.67
CA ALA A 86 -1.90 -1.96 9.79
C ALA A 86 -1.36 -2.47 11.13
N GLU A 87 -1.22 -3.79 11.29
CA GLU A 87 -0.72 -4.45 12.51
C GLU A 87 0.79 -4.73 12.47
N SER A 88 1.43 -4.65 11.31
CA SER A 88 2.86 -4.94 11.16
C SER A 88 3.71 -3.94 11.92
N ILE A 89 4.67 -4.46 12.68
CA ILE A 89 5.72 -3.64 13.30
C ILE A 89 6.70 -3.15 12.23
N SER A 90 7.29 -1.97 12.44
CA SER A 90 8.28 -1.44 11.50
C SER A 90 9.55 -2.27 11.50
N GLU A 91 10.36 -2.15 10.44
CA GLU A 91 11.64 -2.86 10.39
C GLU A 91 12.56 -2.43 11.54
N GLU A 92 12.58 -1.15 11.87
CA GLU A 92 13.38 -0.61 12.98
C GLU A 92 12.91 -1.15 14.33
N GLU A 93 11.59 -1.29 14.51
CA GLU A 93 11.02 -1.91 15.70
C GLU A 93 11.44 -3.37 15.80
N LEU A 94 11.36 -4.12 14.70
CA LEU A 94 11.77 -5.52 14.64
C LEU A 94 13.27 -5.66 14.93
N GLN A 95 14.11 -4.84 14.31
CA GLN A 95 15.55 -4.80 14.56
C GLN A 95 15.84 -4.49 16.04
N TYR A 96 15.18 -3.49 16.62
CA TYR A 96 15.34 -3.17 18.05
C TYR A 96 14.92 -4.34 18.94
N ARG A 97 13.76 -4.95 18.67
CA ARG A 97 13.27 -6.11 19.43
C ARG A 97 14.22 -7.30 19.38
N LEU A 98 14.86 -7.54 18.23
CA LEU A 98 15.75 -8.68 18.03
C LEU A 98 17.19 -8.44 18.53
N THR A 99 17.67 -7.20 18.52
CA THR A 99 19.08 -6.87 18.80
C THR A 99 19.30 -6.22 20.17
N SER A 100 18.25 -5.70 20.82
CA SER A 100 18.33 -5.09 22.15
C SER A 100 17.98 -6.12 23.24
N SER A 101 18.77 -6.13 24.32
CA SER A 101 18.42 -6.86 25.55
C SER A 101 17.14 -6.34 26.22
N HIS A 102 16.62 -5.20 25.78
CA HIS A 102 15.40 -4.57 26.26
C HIS A 102 14.35 -4.41 25.15
N GLY A 103 14.25 -5.36 24.22
CA GLY A 103 13.39 -5.28 23.03
C GLY A 103 11.94 -4.84 23.29
N GLU A 104 11.35 -5.21 24.43
CA GLU A 104 9.99 -4.81 24.83
C GLU A 104 9.83 -3.30 25.11
N GLN A 105 10.91 -2.55 25.27
CA GLN A 105 10.88 -1.13 25.62
C GLN A 105 10.85 -0.19 24.41
N TRP A 106 10.70 -0.72 23.18
CA TRP A 106 10.67 0.08 21.94
C TRP A 106 9.76 1.32 22.03
N ASN A 107 8.52 1.11 22.46
CA ASN A 107 7.54 2.20 22.58
C ASN A 107 7.99 3.30 23.55
N HIS A 108 8.65 2.92 24.65
CA HIS A 108 9.18 3.86 25.63
C HIS A 108 10.35 4.67 25.03
N GLU A 109 11.25 4.00 24.32
CA GLU A 109 12.40 4.64 23.66
C GLU A 109 11.98 5.60 22.55
N MET A 110 11.04 5.19 21.68
CA MET A 110 10.50 6.07 20.65
C MET A 110 9.80 7.31 21.24
N LYS A 111 9.06 7.13 22.35
CA LYS A 111 8.44 8.26 23.07
C LYS A 111 9.49 9.18 23.69
N ARG A 112 10.61 8.64 24.19
CA ARG A 112 11.75 9.42 24.70
C ARG A 112 12.44 10.22 23.59
N MET A 113 12.77 9.58 22.46
CA MET A 113 13.40 10.24 21.31
C MET A 113 12.53 11.37 20.73
N ARG A 114 11.22 11.12 20.51
CA ARG A 114 10.30 12.15 20.01
C ARG A 114 10.24 13.39 20.92
N ARG A 115 10.23 13.20 22.24
CA ARG A 115 10.28 14.32 23.21
C ARG A 115 11.59 15.11 23.08
N SER A 116 12.72 14.42 23.01
CA SER A 116 14.02 15.07 22.85
C SER A 116 14.09 15.94 21.59
N LEU A 117 13.53 15.47 20.46
CA LEU A 117 13.52 16.24 19.20
C LEU A 117 12.67 17.52 19.30
N LEU A 118 11.51 17.44 19.95
CA LEU A 118 10.61 18.60 20.16
C LEU A 118 11.22 19.67 21.07
N ASP A 119 11.98 19.26 22.09
CA ASP A 119 12.65 20.19 23.00
C ASP A 119 13.80 20.95 22.31
N HIS A 120 14.45 20.35 21.31
CA HIS A 120 15.50 21.00 20.53
C HIS A 120 14.95 21.98 19.48
N THR A 121 13.72 21.78 18.99
CA THR A 121 13.09 22.69 18.02
C THR A 121 12.42 23.91 18.65
N ARG A 122 12.26 23.92 19.98
CA ARG A 122 11.68 25.04 20.75
C ARG A 122 12.72 26.04 21.26
N LYS A 123 14.01 25.81 21.00
CA LYS A 123 15.10 26.76 21.27
C LYS A 123 15.55 27.41 19.97
#